data_AF-A0A7K2C776-F1
#
_entry.id   AF-A0A7K2C776-F1
#
_cell.length_a   1.000
_cell.length_b   1.000
_cell.length_c   1.000
_cell.angle_alpha   90.00
_cell.angle_beta   90.00
_cell.angle_gamma   90.00
#
_symmetry.space_group_name_H-M   'P 1'
#
loop_
_entity.id
_entity.type
_entity.pdbx_description
1 polymer ?
#
loop_
_entity_poly.entity_id
_entity_poly.type
_entity_poly.pdbx_seq_one_letter_code
_entity_poly.pdbx_strand_id
1 'polypeptide(L)' 'MAHSELTPREIVAELDNYIIGQSEAKRTVAIALRNRWRRQQVPDEL' A
#
# COMPACT_ATOMS: atom_id res chain seq x y z
N MET A 1 -3.16 16.48 4.35
CA MET A 1 -3.88 15.46 3.57
C MET A 1 -3.51 14.12 4.13
N ALA A 2 -4.43 13.43 4.81
CA ALA A 2 -4.15 12.14 5.44
C ALA A 2 -4.13 11.06 4.35
N HIS A 3 -2.96 10.76 3.79
CA HIS A 3 -2.78 9.66 2.81
C HIS A 3 -2.76 8.27 3.47
N SER A 4 -3.12 8.18 4.75
CA SER A 4 -2.92 7.00 5.60
C SER A 4 -3.82 5.82 5.25
N GLU A 5 -4.86 6.00 4.43
CA GLU A 5 -5.93 5.01 4.27
C GLU A 5 -5.98 4.31 2.92
N LEU A 6 -5.04 4.60 2.01
CA LEU A 6 -5.03 4.00 0.68
C LEU A 6 -5.01 2.47 0.77
N THR A 7 -5.93 1.86 0.01
CA THR A 7 -5.98 0.42 -0.20
C THR A 7 -4.88 0.00 -1.18
N PRO A 8 -4.47 -1.28 -1.19
CA PRO A 8 -3.48 -1.74 -2.16
C PRO A 8 -3.86 -1.48 -3.62
N ARG A 9 -5.16 -1.48 -3.94
CA ARG A 9 -5.65 -1.18 -5.29
C ARG A 9 -5.44 0.28 -5.68
N GLU A 10 -5.72 1.21 -4.77
CA GLU A 10 -5.53 2.64 -5.01
C GLU A 10 -4.04 2.99 -5.13
N ILE A 11 -3.18 2.35 -4.33
CA ILE A 11 -1.72 2.50 -4.46
C ILE A 11 -1.24 2.02 -5.83
N VAL A 12 -1.71 0.85 -6.31
CA VAL A 12 -1.34 0.36 -7.65
C VAL A 12 -1.82 1.31 -8.74
N ALA A 13 -3.05 1.81 -8.65
CA ALA A 13 -3.60 2.77 -9.61
C ALA A 13 -2.77 4.07 -9.66
N GLU A 14 -2.29 4.55 -8.51
CA GLU A 14 -1.40 5.72 -8.47
C GLU A 14 -0.04 5.40 -9.11
N LEU A 15 0.52 4.21 -8.86
CA LEU A 15 1.79 3.79 -9.48
C LEU A 15 1.68 3.62 -10.99
N ASP A 16 0.51 3.27 -11.53
CA ASP A 16 0.27 3.17 -12.98
C ASP A 16 0.42 4.52 -13.70
N ASN A 17 0.27 5.65 -13.00
CA ASN A 17 0.49 6.98 -13.58
C ASN A 17 1.97 7.30 -13.89
N TYR A 18 2.90 6.62 -13.22
CA TYR A 18 4.34 6.95 -13.29
C TYR A 18 5.23 5.78 -13.72
N ILE A 19 4.75 4.54 -13.55
CA ILE A 19 5.52 3.33 -13.83
C ILE A 19 4.74 2.51 -14.86
N ILE A 20 5.36 2.15 -15.97
CA ILE A 20 4.72 1.33 -17.01
C ILE A 20 4.98 -0.15 -16.72
N GLY A 21 3.93 -0.99 -16.76
CA GLY A 21 4.01 -2.43 -16.52
C GLY A 21 4.30 -2.81 -15.07
N GLN A 22 5.08 -3.87 -14.84
CA GLN A 22 5.51 -4.32 -13.51
C GLN A 22 4.37 -4.60 -12.51
N SER A 23 3.26 -5.17 -12.97
CA SER A 23 2.04 -5.37 -12.18
C SER A 23 2.28 -6.14 -10.88
N GLU A 24 3.13 -7.17 -10.90
CA GLU A 24 3.47 -7.95 -9.71
C GLU A 24 4.25 -7.12 -8.69
N ALA A 25 5.26 -6.37 -9.14
CA ALA A 25 6.08 -5.53 -8.26
C ALA A 25 5.23 -4.43 -7.59
N LYS A 26 4.37 -3.76 -8.37
CA LYS A 26 3.44 -2.74 -7.84
C LYS A 26 2.51 -3.32 -6.78
N ARG A 27 1.94 -4.50 -7.04
CA ARG A 27 1.08 -5.20 -6.08
C ARG A 27 1.83 -5.55 -4.80
N THR A 28 3.05 -6.08 -4.92
CA THR A 28 3.88 -6.45 -3.77
C THR A 28 4.20 -5.24 -2.90
N VAL A 29 4.63 -4.13 -3.50
CA VAL A 29 4.92 -2.89 -2.77
C VAL A 29 3.67 -2.32 -2.11
N ALA A 30 2.53 -2.30 -2.81
CA ALA A 30 1.26 -1.83 -2.27
C ALA A 30 0.78 -2.65 -1.06
N ILE A 31 0.93 -3.98 -1.11
CA ILE A 31 0.64 -4.87 0.03
C ILE A 31 1.58 -4.59 1.20
N ALA A 32 2.89 -4.42 0.94
CA ALA A 32 3.86 -4.13 1.98
C ALA A 32 3.56 -2.81 2.71
N LEU A 33 3.23 -1.75 1.97
CA LEU A 33 2.81 -0.47 2.53
C LEU A 33 1.55 -0.61 3.38
N ARG A 34 0.54 -1.34 2.89
CA ARG A 34 -0.70 -1.57 3.65
C ARG A 34 -0.46 -2.40 4.91
N ASN A 35 0.42 -3.39 4.86
CA ASN A 35 0.77 -4.21 6.02
C ASN A 35 1.52 -3.38 7.07
N ARG A 36 2.39 -2.45 6.66
CA ARG A 36 3.02 -1.49 7.58
C ARG A 36 1.98 -0.63 8.30
N TRP A 37 1.02 -0.08 7.56
CA TRP A 37 -0.06 0.70 8.16
C TRP A 37 -0.90 -0.17 9.11
N ARG A 38 -1.29 -1.38 8.72
CA ARG A 38 -2.02 -2.31 9.60
C ARG A 38 -1.26 -2.58 10.89
N ARG A 39 0.06 -2.79 10.81
CA ARG A 39 0.90 -3.04 11.99
C ARG A 39 0.90 -1.86 12.96
N GLN A 40 0.83 -0.61 12.47
CA GLN A 40 0.76 0.58 13.33
C GLN A 40 -0.57 0.66 14.11
N GLN A 41 -1.61 -0.03 13.65
CA GLN A 41 -2.93 -0.06 14.28
C GLN A 41 -3.11 -1.27 15.21
N VAL A 42 -2.10 -2.14 15.32
CA VAL A 42 -2.14 -3.28 16.24
C VAL A 42 -1.87 -2.78 17.67
N PRO A 43 -2.76 -3.04 18.64
CA PRO A 43 -2.52 -2.68 20.05
C PRO A 43 -1.35 -3.47 20.63
N ASP A 44 -0.64 -2.88 21.59
CA ASP A 44 0.57 -3.45 22.20
C ASP A 44 0.32 -4.74 23.02
N GLU A 45 -0.93 -5.09 23.33
CA GLU A 45 -1.30 -6.19 24.23
C GLU A 45 -1.61 -7.53 23.52
N LEU A 46 -1.01 -7.82 22.36
CA LEU A 46 -1.10 -9.13 21.70
C LEU A 46 0.11 -10.03 21.99
#